data_AF-A0A537TVA9-F1
#
_entry.id   AF-A0A537TVA9-F1
#
_cell.length_a   1.000
_cell.length_b   1.000
_cell.length_c   1.000
_cell.angle_alpha   90.00
_cell.angle_beta   90.00
_cell.angle_gamma   90.00
#
_symmetry.space_group_name_H-M   'P 1'
#
loop_
_entity.id
_entity.type
_entity.pdbx_description
1 polymer ?
#
loop_
_entity_poly.entity_id
_entity_poly.type
_entity_poly.pdbx_seq_one_letter_code
_entity_poly.pdbx_strand_id
1 'polypeptide(L)'
;MQRQRLDPGLALFPLRLFLGVTFVYAGAQKLADPGYLHRGAATYIGSQLEGFAAGTPGGGLIRALALPHPVAAGVGVAFAEIGIGLLAFLGLLTRLAALAGLALNLILFLTASWQTSPYFLGSDIVFVFGWLPLVLAGAAGQPALEHLLARQPLALGLTWRERRGRRMPAPEVRSGPAVTRRAALGQAVAAAGAAALALAGGAALARGAYRPPARSAASTPTADTSTPTSTSAATGEIRIAAAGDVAAGQALTYADPGDGQTDIVVREPGGRLVAFSAICTHAGCEIAYRGGAFHCPCHGAVYNGRTGAVEGGPAPRPLDRRRVVERGGQLYAVAV
;
A
#
# COMPACT_ATOMS: atom_id res chain seq x y z
N MET A 1 -31.96 0.33 36.75
CA MET A 1 -31.21 0.75 35.55
C MET A 1 -30.98 -0.46 34.65
N GLN A 2 -31.80 -0.67 33.62
CA GLN A 2 -31.55 -1.68 32.60
C GLN A 2 -30.37 -1.20 31.74
N ARG A 3 -29.22 -1.89 31.84
CA ARG A 3 -28.11 -1.68 30.90
C ARG A 3 -28.62 -2.05 29.50
N GLN A 4 -28.80 -1.06 28.63
CA GLN A 4 -29.01 -1.30 27.21
C GLN A 4 -27.76 -2.02 26.69
N ARG A 5 -27.89 -3.33 26.42
CA ARG A 5 -26.83 -4.10 25.77
C ARG A 5 -26.84 -3.69 24.31
N LEU A 6 -25.73 -3.15 23.82
CA LEU A 6 -25.52 -2.96 22.39
C LEU A 6 -25.71 -4.31 21.70
N ASP A 7 -26.53 -4.34 20.65
CA ASP A 7 -26.63 -5.51 19.78
C ASP A 7 -25.22 -5.79 19.21
N PRO A 8 -24.68 -7.01 19.35
CA PRO A 8 -23.37 -7.36 18.80
C PRO A 8 -23.22 -7.01 17.32
N GLY A 9 -24.30 -7.04 16.54
CA GLY A 9 -24.29 -6.61 15.13
C GLY A 9 -24.04 -5.12 14.95
N LEU A 10 -24.64 -4.27 15.80
CA LEU A 10 -24.44 -2.82 15.76
C LEU A 10 -23.00 -2.41 16.10
N ALA A 11 -22.25 -3.23 16.83
CA ALA A 11 -20.84 -2.96 17.13
C ALA A 11 -19.94 -2.95 15.88
N LEU A 12 -20.33 -3.68 14.82
CA LEU A 12 -19.58 -3.71 13.56
C LEU A 12 -20.03 -2.64 12.55
N PHE A 13 -21.13 -1.94 12.84
CA PHE A 13 -21.67 -0.93 11.93
C PHE A 13 -20.69 0.25 11.69
N PRO A 14 -20.02 0.83 12.71
CA PRO A 14 -19.03 1.89 12.49
C PRO A 14 -17.88 1.43 11.59
N LEU A 15 -17.41 0.20 11.76
CA LEU A 15 -16.35 -0.38 10.94
C LEU A 15 -16.80 -0.51 9.47
N ARG A 16 -18.02 -0.98 9.22
CA ARG A 16 -18.56 -1.07 7.86
C ARG A 16 -18.71 0.30 7.19
N LEU A 17 -19.18 1.30 7.92
CA LEU A 17 -19.26 2.68 7.41
C LEU A 17 -17.87 3.23 7.08
N PHE A 18 -16.91 3.08 8.00
CA PHE A 18 -15.55 3.52 7.81
C PHE A 18 -14.91 2.91 6.56
N LEU A 19 -14.97 1.57 6.44
CA LEU A 19 -14.41 0.86 5.28
C LEU A 19 -15.12 1.25 3.98
N GLY A 20 -16.46 1.33 4.00
CA GLY A 20 -17.26 1.72 2.85
C GLY A 20 -16.91 3.12 2.33
N VAL A 21 -16.93 4.12 3.21
CA VAL A 21 -16.59 5.52 2.86
C VAL A 21 -15.13 5.63 2.41
N THR A 22 -14.20 4.99 3.12
CA THR A 22 -12.77 5.06 2.79
C THR A 22 -12.49 4.52 1.40
N PHE A 23 -13.13 3.40 1.02
CA PHE A 23 -12.99 2.81 -0.31
C PHE A 23 -13.60 3.68 -1.42
N VAL A 24 -14.79 4.26 -1.19
CA VAL A 24 -15.39 5.20 -2.15
C VAL A 24 -14.48 6.41 -2.35
N TYR A 25 -13.98 6.99 -1.25
CA TYR A 25 -13.07 8.12 -1.29
C TYR A 25 -11.76 7.77 -2.01
N ALA A 26 -11.14 6.63 -1.70
CA ALA A 26 -9.89 6.20 -2.31
C ALA A 26 -10.00 6.04 -3.84
N GLY A 27 -11.08 5.45 -4.33
CA GLY A 27 -11.29 5.32 -5.78
C GLY A 27 -11.67 6.64 -6.45
N ALA A 28 -12.50 7.46 -5.80
CA ALA A 28 -12.86 8.79 -6.32
C ALA A 28 -11.64 9.72 -6.40
N GLN A 29 -10.77 9.70 -5.39
CA GLN A 29 -9.54 10.50 -5.35
C GLN A 29 -8.61 10.13 -6.51
N LYS A 30 -8.45 8.84 -6.85
CA LYS A 30 -7.66 8.40 -8.00
C LYS A 30 -8.18 8.96 -9.32
N LEU A 31 -9.50 8.99 -9.49
CA LEU A 31 -10.13 9.53 -10.72
C LEU A 31 -10.15 11.06 -10.76
N ALA A 32 -10.12 11.72 -9.60
CA ALA A 32 -10.08 13.18 -9.49
C ALA A 32 -8.66 13.77 -9.68
N ASP A 33 -7.62 12.96 -9.48
CA ASP A 33 -6.23 13.38 -9.69
C ASP A 33 -5.94 13.52 -11.20
N PRO A 34 -5.67 14.75 -11.70
CA PRO A 34 -5.43 14.98 -13.12
C PRO A 34 -4.14 14.31 -13.63
N GLY A 35 -3.19 13.97 -12.77
CA GLY A 35 -1.96 13.27 -13.15
C GLY A 35 -2.07 11.75 -13.15
N TYR A 36 -3.05 11.17 -12.44
CA TYR A 36 -3.11 9.73 -12.17
C TYR A 36 -3.10 8.85 -13.43
N LEU A 37 -3.77 9.28 -14.50
CA LEU A 37 -3.85 8.53 -15.76
C LEU A 37 -2.95 9.09 -16.88
N HIS A 38 -2.18 10.15 -16.62
CA HIS A 38 -1.41 10.85 -17.65
C HIS A 38 0.08 10.55 -17.53
N ARG A 39 0.65 9.90 -18.55
CA ARG A 39 2.08 9.61 -18.61
C ARG A 39 2.91 10.90 -18.50
N GLY A 40 3.90 10.89 -17.62
CA GLY A 40 4.80 12.03 -17.38
C GLY A 40 4.36 12.95 -16.22
N ALA A 41 3.14 12.77 -15.69
CA ALA A 41 2.77 13.38 -14.43
C ALA A 41 3.43 12.66 -13.24
N ALA A 42 3.72 13.40 -12.17
CA ALA A 42 4.34 12.84 -10.96
C ALA A 42 3.47 11.75 -10.28
N THR A 43 2.14 11.87 -10.40
CA THR A 43 1.19 10.93 -9.81
C THR A 43 0.75 9.81 -10.78
N TYR A 44 1.37 9.69 -11.95
CA TYR A 44 1.00 8.71 -12.95
C TYR A 44 1.04 7.26 -12.41
N ILE A 45 -0.05 6.51 -12.59
CA ILE A 45 -0.16 5.14 -12.09
C ILE A 45 0.89 4.19 -12.69
N GLY A 46 1.34 4.43 -13.92
CA GLY A 46 2.34 3.56 -14.54
C GLY A 46 3.69 3.59 -13.82
N SER A 47 4.18 4.77 -13.42
CA SER A 47 5.44 4.87 -12.65
C SER A 47 5.29 4.27 -11.25
N GLN A 48 4.12 4.43 -10.63
CA GLN A 48 3.81 3.78 -9.35
C GLN A 48 3.84 2.24 -9.46
N LEU A 49 3.23 1.67 -10.51
CA LEU A 49 3.24 0.23 -10.76
C LEU A 49 4.65 -0.32 -11.00
N GLU A 50 5.52 0.43 -11.69
CA GLU A 50 6.92 0.05 -11.88
C GLU A 50 7.65 -0.06 -10.54
N GLY A 51 7.43 0.93 -9.65
CA GLY A 51 7.94 0.89 -8.27
C GLY A 51 7.41 -0.29 -7.48
N PHE A 52 6.09 -0.53 -7.50
CA PHE A 52 5.45 -1.64 -6.79
C PHE A 52 5.89 -3.01 -7.30
N ALA A 53 6.30 -3.13 -8.55
CA ALA A 53 6.77 -4.40 -9.11
C ALA A 53 8.16 -4.82 -8.60
N ALA A 54 8.96 -3.88 -8.11
CA ALA A 54 10.35 -4.12 -7.73
C ALA A 54 10.45 -4.71 -6.32
N GLY A 55 10.91 -5.96 -6.20
CA GLY A 55 11.21 -6.57 -4.90
C GLY A 55 10.00 -6.86 -4.01
N THR A 56 8.82 -7.08 -4.59
CA THR A 56 7.59 -7.43 -3.86
C THR A 56 7.05 -8.80 -4.30
N PRO A 57 6.39 -9.57 -3.42
CA PRO A 57 5.81 -10.87 -3.76
C PRO A 57 4.82 -10.79 -4.93
N GLY A 58 4.02 -9.73 -5.00
CA GLY A 58 3.06 -9.51 -6.08
C GLY A 58 3.66 -8.88 -7.34
N GLY A 59 4.97 -8.61 -7.39
CA GLY A 59 5.58 -7.91 -8.52
C GLY A 59 5.50 -8.67 -9.85
N GLY A 60 5.44 -10.00 -9.82
CA GLY A 60 5.18 -10.82 -11.02
C GLY A 60 3.77 -10.57 -11.60
N LEU A 61 2.76 -10.45 -10.74
CA LEU A 61 1.38 -10.15 -11.13
C LEU A 61 1.29 -8.75 -11.77
N ILE A 62 1.95 -7.76 -11.17
CA ILE A 62 2.01 -6.40 -11.72
C ILE A 62 2.65 -6.40 -13.10
N ARG A 63 3.81 -7.06 -13.26
CA ARG A 63 4.49 -7.14 -14.55
C ARG A 63 3.66 -7.83 -15.62
N ALA A 64 2.90 -8.86 -15.26
CA ALA A 64 2.10 -9.62 -16.20
C ALA A 64 0.79 -8.93 -16.59
N LEU A 65 0.09 -8.30 -15.64
CA LEU A 65 -1.29 -7.83 -15.85
C LEU A 65 -1.43 -6.30 -15.86
N ALA A 66 -0.67 -5.59 -15.03
CA ALA A 66 -0.88 -4.16 -14.82
C ALA A 66 0.06 -3.28 -15.66
N LEU A 67 1.35 -3.61 -15.74
CA LEU A 67 2.33 -2.82 -16.51
C LEU A 67 2.09 -2.77 -18.02
N PRO A 68 1.56 -3.82 -18.68
CA PRO A 68 1.21 -3.70 -20.10
C PRO A 68 0.07 -2.70 -20.34
N HIS A 69 -0.79 -2.47 -19.34
CA HIS A 69 -2.00 -1.65 -19.45
C HIS A 69 -2.21 -0.79 -18.18
N PRO A 70 -1.29 0.14 -17.87
CA PRO A 70 -1.25 0.82 -16.57
C PRO A 70 -2.49 1.70 -16.32
N VAL A 71 -2.97 2.39 -17.35
CA VAL A 71 -4.19 3.21 -17.28
C VAL A 71 -5.41 2.33 -17.01
N ALA A 72 -5.56 1.22 -17.73
CA ALA A 72 -6.68 0.30 -17.54
C ALA A 72 -6.64 -0.35 -16.15
N ALA A 73 -5.45 -0.72 -15.67
CA ALA A 73 -5.26 -1.24 -14.32
C ALA A 73 -5.65 -0.21 -13.25
N GLY A 74 -5.17 1.04 -13.36
CA GLY A 74 -5.51 2.12 -12.43
C GLY A 74 -7.00 2.44 -12.41
N VAL A 75 -7.63 2.57 -13.57
CA VAL A 75 -9.08 2.75 -13.71
C VAL A 75 -9.85 1.56 -13.12
N GLY A 76 -9.40 0.33 -13.41
CA GLY A 76 -10.01 -0.89 -12.89
C GLY A 76 -9.97 -0.96 -11.36
N VAL A 77 -8.83 -0.62 -10.74
CA VAL A 77 -8.71 -0.54 -9.28
C VAL A 77 -9.64 0.54 -8.72
N ALA A 78 -9.66 1.74 -9.31
CA ALA A 78 -10.51 2.83 -8.82
C ALA A 78 -12.01 2.47 -8.84
N PHE A 79 -12.49 1.85 -9.93
CA PHE A 79 -13.88 1.38 -10.00
C PHE A 79 -14.16 0.22 -9.04
N ALA A 80 -13.21 -0.71 -8.86
CA ALA A 80 -13.34 -1.78 -7.89
C ALA A 80 -13.46 -1.22 -6.46
N GLU A 81 -12.62 -0.26 -6.09
CA GLU A 81 -12.67 0.42 -4.78
C GLU A 81 -14.01 1.11 -4.56
N ILE A 82 -14.49 1.91 -5.54
CA ILE A 82 -15.81 2.57 -5.45
C ILE A 82 -16.93 1.55 -5.31
N GLY A 83 -16.93 0.50 -6.14
CA GLY A 83 -17.96 -0.53 -6.11
C GLY A 83 -18.00 -1.30 -4.78
N ILE A 84 -16.84 -1.74 -4.30
CA ILE A 84 -16.70 -2.40 -2.99
C ILE A 84 -17.18 -1.47 -1.88
N GLY A 85 -16.75 -0.20 -1.91
CA GLY A 85 -17.08 0.81 -0.92
C GLY A 85 -18.59 1.09 -0.86
N LEU A 86 -19.25 1.28 -2.00
CA LEU A 86 -20.69 1.51 -2.09
C LEU A 86 -21.49 0.30 -1.62
N LEU A 87 -21.13 -0.91 -2.04
CA LEU A 87 -21.78 -2.14 -1.60
C LEU A 87 -21.65 -2.33 -0.08
N ALA A 88 -20.46 -2.12 0.48
CA ALA A 88 -20.23 -2.18 1.91
C ALA A 88 -21.00 -1.10 2.66
N PHE A 89 -20.97 0.16 2.20
CA PHE A 89 -21.66 1.30 2.83
C PHE A 89 -23.18 1.09 2.87
N LEU A 90 -23.77 0.72 1.74
CA LEU A 90 -25.21 0.47 1.63
C LEU A 90 -25.65 -0.84 2.34
N GLY A 91 -24.70 -1.73 2.62
CA GLY A 91 -24.99 -3.04 3.21
C GLY A 91 -25.72 -3.92 2.19
N LEU A 92 -25.19 -3.96 0.96
CA LEU A 92 -25.67 -4.76 -0.14
C LEU A 92 -24.61 -5.80 -0.51
N LEU A 93 -24.97 -7.08 -0.51
CA LEU A 93 -24.02 -8.18 -0.76
C LEU A 93 -22.82 -8.10 0.22
N THR A 94 -23.07 -7.78 1.49
CA THR A 94 -22.03 -7.30 2.42
C THR A 94 -20.87 -8.28 2.56
N ARG A 95 -21.13 -9.59 2.59
CA ARG A 95 -20.07 -10.62 2.66
C ARG A 95 -19.21 -10.67 1.41
N LEU A 96 -19.82 -10.51 0.24
CA LEU A 96 -19.10 -10.51 -1.03
C LEU A 96 -18.26 -9.23 -1.17
N ALA A 97 -18.83 -8.08 -0.82
CA ALA A 97 -18.11 -6.81 -0.78
C ALA A 97 -16.93 -6.87 0.19
N ALA A 98 -17.12 -7.44 1.39
CA ALA A 98 -16.05 -7.60 2.37
C ALA A 98 -14.94 -8.55 1.90
N LEU A 99 -15.30 -9.66 1.23
CA LEU A 99 -14.32 -10.59 0.67
C LEU A 99 -13.53 -9.93 -0.47
N ALA A 100 -14.20 -9.16 -1.33
CA ALA A 100 -13.55 -8.42 -2.40
C ALA A 100 -12.62 -7.32 -1.85
N GLY A 101 -13.05 -6.57 -0.85
CA GLY A 101 -12.22 -5.58 -0.15
C GLY A 101 -10.99 -6.20 0.49
N LEU A 102 -11.17 -7.32 1.21
CA LEU A 102 -10.07 -8.09 1.79
C LEU A 102 -9.07 -8.56 0.73
N ALA A 103 -9.56 -9.13 -0.37
CA ALA A 103 -8.72 -9.62 -1.46
C ALA A 103 -7.94 -8.49 -2.12
N LEU A 104 -8.59 -7.35 -2.39
CA LEU A 104 -7.95 -6.16 -2.95
C LEU A 104 -6.85 -5.65 -2.02
N ASN A 105 -7.14 -5.43 -0.73
CA ASN A 105 -6.12 -4.96 0.22
C ASN A 105 -5.00 -5.98 0.42
N LEU A 106 -5.26 -7.28 0.34
CA LEU A 106 -4.21 -8.29 0.43
C LEU A 106 -3.27 -8.20 -0.78
N ILE A 107 -3.83 -8.02 -1.99
CA ILE A 107 -3.03 -7.80 -3.19
C ILE A 107 -2.20 -6.51 -3.05
N LEU A 108 -2.83 -5.41 -2.66
CA LEU A 108 -2.16 -4.12 -2.44
C LEU A 108 -1.07 -4.21 -1.36
N PHE A 109 -1.31 -4.96 -0.28
CA PHE A 109 -0.29 -5.22 0.74
C PHE A 109 0.93 -5.96 0.15
N LEU A 110 0.68 -7.00 -0.64
CA LEU A 110 1.74 -7.81 -1.26
C LEU A 110 2.45 -7.11 -2.42
N THR A 111 1.97 -5.95 -2.86
CA THR A 111 2.54 -5.18 -3.96
C THR A 111 2.98 -3.77 -3.59
N ALA A 112 2.09 -2.94 -3.07
CA ALA A 112 2.29 -1.52 -2.86
C ALA A 112 2.96 -1.25 -1.50
N SER A 113 2.49 -1.90 -0.43
CA SER A 113 2.99 -1.63 0.92
C SER A 113 3.93 -2.71 1.49
N TRP A 114 4.34 -3.71 0.70
CA TRP A 114 5.16 -4.84 1.17
C TRP A 114 6.49 -4.40 1.79
N GLN A 115 7.08 -3.34 1.23
CA GLN A 115 8.38 -2.81 1.64
C GLN A 115 8.29 -1.75 2.74
N THR A 116 7.07 -1.37 3.15
CA THR A 116 6.88 -0.41 4.25
C THR A 116 7.34 -1.04 5.56
N SER A 117 8.26 -0.36 6.26
CA SER A 117 8.84 -0.85 7.51
C SER A 117 8.79 0.23 8.61
N PRO A 118 8.36 -0.12 9.83
CA PRO A 118 7.78 -1.42 10.22
C PRO A 118 6.43 -1.69 9.53
N TYR A 119 6.06 -2.96 9.38
CA TYR A 119 4.94 -3.40 8.53
C TYR A 119 3.59 -2.74 8.83
N PHE A 120 3.36 -2.33 10.09
CA PHE A 120 2.11 -1.69 10.52
C PHE A 120 1.96 -0.23 10.09
N LEU A 121 3.01 0.38 9.52
CA LEU A 121 2.90 1.67 8.85
C LEU A 121 2.28 1.54 7.45
N GLY A 122 2.26 0.33 6.88
CA GLY A 122 1.55 0.05 5.63
C GLY A 122 0.05 -0.02 5.90
N SER A 123 -0.74 0.86 5.27
CA SER A 123 -2.18 0.92 5.53
C SER A 123 -2.94 -0.34 5.09
N ASP A 124 -2.48 -1.03 4.04
CA ASP A 124 -3.19 -2.14 3.42
C ASP A 124 -3.39 -3.33 4.36
N ILE A 125 -2.40 -3.67 5.20
CA ILE A 125 -2.54 -4.77 6.15
C ILE A 125 -3.60 -4.48 7.21
N VAL A 126 -3.73 -3.22 7.64
CA VAL A 126 -4.77 -2.81 8.61
C VAL A 126 -6.15 -3.02 8.00
N PHE A 127 -6.33 -2.67 6.72
CA PHE A 127 -7.60 -2.91 6.02
C PHE A 127 -7.89 -4.40 5.80
N VAL A 128 -6.89 -5.25 5.53
CA VAL A 128 -7.08 -6.72 5.48
C VAL A 128 -7.74 -7.22 6.76
N PHE A 129 -7.23 -6.83 7.92
CA PHE A 129 -7.81 -7.21 9.20
C PHE A 129 -9.14 -6.49 9.49
N GLY A 130 -9.32 -5.26 9.01
CA GLY A 130 -10.58 -4.51 9.10
C GLY A 130 -11.74 -5.20 8.35
N TRP A 131 -11.48 -5.87 7.22
CA TRP A 131 -12.51 -6.58 6.48
C TRP A 131 -12.92 -7.92 7.10
N LEU A 132 -12.03 -8.59 7.84
CA LEU A 132 -12.29 -9.93 8.39
C LEU A 132 -13.58 -10.05 9.22
N PRO A 133 -13.90 -9.13 10.16
CA PRO A 133 -15.16 -9.17 10.89
C PRO A 133 -16.39 -9.15 9.98
N LEU A 134 -16.36 -8.40 8.87
CA LEU A 134 -17.46 -8.29 7.92
C LEU A 134 -17.57 -9.50 6.98
N VAL A 135 -16.44 -10.14 6.65
CA VAL A 135 -16.45 -11.44 5.95
C VAL A 135 -17.17 -12.48 6.80
N LEU A 136 -16.86 -12.53 8.10
CA LEU A 136 -17.42 -13.51 9.03
C LEU A 136 -18.89 -13.21 9.38
N ALA A 137 -19.18 -11.97 9.81
CA ALA A 137 -20.49 -11.59 10.32
C ALA A 137 -21.49 -11.15 9.24
N GLY A 138 -21.01 -10.63 8.10
CA GLY A 138 -21.85 -9.91 7.13
C GLY A 138 -22.47 -8.66 7.75
N ALA A 139 -23.69 -8.31 7.33
CA ALA A 139 -24.45 -7.20 7.93
C ALA A 139 -25.42 -7.63 9.04
N ALA A 140 -25.31 -8.85 9.59
CA ALA A 140 -26.23 -9.34 10.61
C ALA A 140 -26.33 -8.35 11.80
N GLY A 141 -27.56 -7.97 12.16
CA GLY A 141 -27.82 -7.00 13.24
C GLY A 141 -27.47 -5.54 12.90
N GLN A 142 -27.16 -5.23 11.63
CA GLN A 142 -26.84 -3.87 11.16
C GLN A 142 -27.94 -3.29 10.25
N PRO A 143 -28.03 -1.95 10.13
CA PRO A 143 -28.85 -1.31 9.11
C PRO A 143 -28.29 -1.59 7.71
N ALA A 144 -28.93 -2.46 6.92
CA ALA A 144 -28.41 -2.90 5.63
C ALA A 144 -29.52 -3.01 4.59
N LEU A 145 -29.26 -2.51 3.38
CA LEU A 145 -30.23 -2.53 2.30
C LEU A 145 -30.59 -3.97 1.88
N GLU A 146 -29.66 -4.92 2.01
CA GLU A 146 -29.94 -6.34 1.75
C GLU A 146 -31.03 -6.91 2.66
N HIS A 147 -31.20 -6.38 3.88
CA HIS A 147 -32.31 -6.77 4.77
C HIS A 147 -33.66 -6.22 4.30
N LEU A 148 -33.67 -5.03 3.69
CA LEU A 148 -34.88 -4.43 3.15
C LEU A 148 -35.31 -5.13 1.86
N LEU A 149 -34.34 -5.46 1.00
CA LEU A 149 -34.57 -6.22 -0.23
C LEU A 149 -35.02 -7.67 0.05
N ALA A 150 -34.45 -8.32 1.06
CA ALA A 150 -34.88 -9.66 1.48
C ALA A 150 -36.32 -9.67 2.08
N ARG A 151 -36.83 -8.51 2.52
CA ARG A 151 -38.21 -8.35 3.00
C ARG A 151 -39.19 -8.02 1.87
N GLN A 152 -38.71 -7.65 0.69
CA GLN A 152 -39.58 -7.54 -0.47
C GLN A 152 -39.72 -8.92 -1.10
N PRO A 153 -40.95 -9.44 -1.30
CA PRO A 153 -41.16 -10.64 -2.08
C PRO A 153 -40.82 -10.30 -3.54
N LEU A 154 -39.55 -10.38 -3.90
CA LEU A 154 -39.18 -10.44 -5.30
C LEU A 154 -39.89 -11.67 -5.88
N ALA A 155 -40.82 -11.43 -6.79
CA ALA A 155 -41.52 -12.44 -7.58
C ALA A 155 -40.58 -13.18 -8.57
N LEU A 156 -39.33 -13.41 -8.17
CA LEU A 156 -38.46 -14.44 -8.72
C LEU A 156 -38.81 -15.69 -7.91
N GLY A 157 -39.57 -16.61 -8.52
CA GLY A 157 -40.28 -17.74 -7.87
C GLY A 157 -39.42 -18.80 -7.17
N LEU A 158 -38.45 -18.40 -6.36
CA LEU A 158 -37.80 -19.21 -5.34
C LEU A 158 -38.52 -18.95 -4.03
N THR A 159 -39.70 -19.56 -3.90
CA THR A 159 -40.53 -19.42 -2.70
C THR A 159 -39.84 -20.08 -1.51
N TRP A 160 -39.11 -19.30 -0.70
CA TRP A 160 -38.85 -19.66 0.69
C TRP A 160 -40.16 -19.42 1.46
N ARG A 161 -41.07 -20.40 1.37
CA ARG A 161 -42.41 -20.31 1.95
C ARG A 161 -42.30 -20.32 3.48
N GLU A 162 -42.66 -19.19 4.07
CA GLU A 162 -42.77 -18.95 5.50
C GLU A 162 -43.62 -20.01 6.21
N ARG A 163 -43.07 -20.56 7.29
CA ARG A 163 -43.83 -21.31 8.31
C ARG A 163 -43.97 -20.42 9.55
N ARG A 164 -44.69 -19.30 9.43
CA ARG A 164 -45.09 -18.43 10.56
C ARG A 164 -46.54 -18.72 10.93
N GLY A 165 -46.74 -19.53 11.96
CA GLY A 165 -48.08 -19.84 12.45
C GLY A 165 -48.17 -20.61 13.77
N ARG A 166 -47.09 -20.69 14.57
CA ARG A 166 -47.18 -21.21 15.93
C ARG A 166 -46.39 -20.31 16.88
N ARG A 167 -47.06 -19.84 17.94
CA ARG A 167 -46.41 -19.21 19.10
C ARG A 167 -45.34 -20.18 19.61
N MET A 168 -44.07 -19.75 19.60
CA MET A 168 -42.96 -20.54 20.12
C MET A 168 -42.75 -20.20 21.61
N PRO A 169 -42.62 -21.20 22.50
CA PRO A 169 -42.04 -21.01 23.82
C PRO A 169 -40.57 -20.57 23.70
N ALA A 170 -40.01 -19.99 24.77
CA ALA A 170 -38.64 -19.46 24.82
C ALA A 170 -37.59 -20.44 24.25
N PRO A 171 -36.51 -19.95 23.59
CA PRO A 171 -35.61 -20.81 22.84
C PRO A 171 -34.72 -21.61 23.78
N GLU A 172 -34.96 -22.92 23.81
CA GLU A 172 -33.98 -23.90 24.24
C GLU A 172 -32.99 -24.10 23.08
N VAL A 173 -31.69 -23.95 23.34
CA VAL A 173 -30.63 -24.13 22.35
C VAL A 173 -30.59 -25.60 21.93
N ARG A 174 -31.27 -25.92 20.81
CA ARG A 174 -31.15 -27.22 20.16
C ARG A 174 -30.15 -27.14 19.02
N SER A 175 -29.11 -27.96 19.13
CA SER A 175 -28.06 -28.17 18.14
C SER A 175 -28.68 -28.57 16.79
N GLY A 176 -28.49 -27.75 15.75
CA GLY A 176 -28.75 -28.16 14.36
C GLY A 176 -27.77 -29.26 13.92
N PRO A 177 -28.05 -29.96 12.80
CA PRO A 177 -27.12 -30.98 12.30
C PRO A 177 -25.76 -30.33 12.04
N ALA A 178 -24.73 -30.86 12.70
CA ALA A 178 -23.38 -30.33 12.60
C ALA A 178 -22.91 -30.39 11.15
N VAL A 179 -22.67 -29.23 10.54
CA VAL A 179 -21.89 -29.16 9.30
C VAL A 179 -20.51 -29.68 9.65
N THR A 180 -20.22 -30.91 9.20
CA THR A 180 -18.95 -31.56 9.52
C THR A 180 -17.82 -30.74 8.91
N ARG A 181 -16.68 -30.65 9.61
CA ARG A 181 -15.48 -29.95 9.10
C ARG A 181 -15.13 -30.37 7.68
N ARG A 182 -15.40 -31.64 7.32
CA ARG A 182 -15.22 -32.19 5.96
C ARG A 182 -16.14 -31.58 4.91
N ALA A 183 -17.40 -31.28 5.25
CA ALA A 183 -18.33 -30.63 4.31
C ALA A 183 -17.95 -29.15 4.08
N ALA A 184 -17.54 -28.44 5.13
CA ALA A 184 -17.06 -27.07 5.03
C ALA A 184 -15.72 -26.97 4.27
N LEU A 185 -14.77 -27.89 4.56
CA LEU A 185 -13.51 -28.01 3.81
C LEU A 185 -13.78 -28.40 2.35
N GLY A 186 -14.73 -29.30 2.08
CA GLY A 186 -15.11 -29.69 0.72
C GLY A 186 -15.66 -28.52 -0.10
N GLN A 187 -16.51 -27.69 0.49
CA GLN A 187 -17.05 -26.49 -0.17
C GLN A 187 -15.98 -25.39 -0.38
N ALA A 188 -15.09 -25.20 0.59
CA ALA A 188 -13.97 -24.26 0.47
C ALA A 188 -12.94 -24.71 -0.60
N VAL A 189 -12.62 -26.01 -0.67
CA VAL A 189 -11.73 -26.59 -1.68
C VAL A 189 -12.38 -26.54 -3.07
N ALA A 190 -13.69 -26.76 -3.18
CA ALA A 190 -14.40 -26.64 -4.45
C ALA A 190 -14.44 -25.19 -4.96
N ALA A 191 -14.67 -24.22 -4.08
CA ALA A 191 -14.64 -22.80 -4.44
C ALA A 191 -13.22 -22.32 -4.81
N ALA A 192 -12.20 -22.75 -4.06
CA ALA A 192 -10.80 -22.46 -4.36
C ALA A 192 -10.34 -23.16 -5.66
N GLY A 193 -10.80 -24.38 -5.91
CA GLY A 193 -10.52 -25.14 -7.13
C GLY A 193 -11.15 -24.51 -8.38
N ALA A 194 -12.38 -24.00 -8.28
CA ALA A 194 -13.03 -23.27 -9.37
C ALA A 194 -12.30 -21.94 -9.68
N ALA A 195 -11.86 -21.20 -8.67
CA ALA A 195 -11.05 -20.00 -8.85
C ALA A 195 -9.66 -20.31 -9.45
N ALA A 196 -9.02 -21.40 -9.02
CA ALA A 196 -7.73 -21.84 -9.54
C ALA A 196 -7.82 -22.37 -10.98
N LEU A 197 -8.92 -23.07 -11.36
CA LEU A 197 -9.16 -23.53 -12.73
C LEU A 197 -9.47 -22.38 -13.70
N ALA A 198 -10.16 -21.33 -13.24
CA ALA A 198 -10.36 -20.10 -14.01
C ALA A 198 -9.03 -19.35 -14.25
N LEU A 199 -8.12 -19.35 -13.27
CA LEU A 199 -6.80 -18.74 -13.38
C LEU A 199 -5.81 -19.60 -14.19
N ALA A 200 -5.87 -20.93 -14.08
CA ALA A 200 -5.02 -21.86 -14.81
C ALA A 200 -5.46 -22.08 -16.26
N GLY A 201 -6.78 -22.01 -16.54
CA GLY A 201 -7.34 -22.06 -17.90
C GLY A 201 -6.88 -20.90 -18.78
N GLY A 202 -6.59 -19.74 -18.19
CA GLY A 202 -5.96 -18.61 -18.89
C GLY A 202 -4.44 -18.74 -19.06
N ALA A 203 -3.76 -19.39 -18.12
CA ALA A 203 -2.30 -19.56 -18.14
C ALA A 203 -1.81 -20.73 -19.02
N ALA A 204 -2.69 -21.67 -19.39
CA ALA A 204 -2.35 -22.84 -20.20
C ALA A 204 -2.14 -22.55 -21.71
N LEU A 205 -2.40 -21.33 -22.19
CA LEU A 205 -2.21 -20.94 -23.61
C LEU A 205 -0.88 -20.24 -23.93
N ALA A 206 0.04 -20.11 -22.98
CA ALA A 206 1.35 -19.52 -23.26
C ALA A 206 2.48 -20.25 -22.52
N ARG A 207 2.80 -21.46 -22.98
CA ARG A 207 4.09 -22.09 -22.63
C ARG A 207 5.16 -21.57 -23.58
N GLY A 208 6.06 -20.76 -23.06
CA GLY A 208 7.33 -20.41 -23.70
C GLY A 208 8.36 -20.10 -22.63
N ALA A 209 9.25 -21.05 -22.38
CA ALA A 209 10.19 -21.07 -21.26
C ALA A 209 11.19 -19.90 -21.31
N TYR A 210 11.47 -19.30 -20.14
CA TYR A 210 12.65 -18.45 -19.96
C TYR A 210 13.32 -18.75 -18.61
N ARG A 211 14.64 -18.97 -18.66
CA ARG A 211 15.51 -19.37 -17.56
C ARG A 211 16.46 -18.20 -17.27
N PRO A 212 16.50 -17.61 -16.07
CA PRO A 212 17.45 -16.54 -15.79
C PRO A 212 18.82 -17.12 -15.38
N PRO A 213 19.94 -16.42 -15.65
CA PRO A 213 21.24 -16.82 -15.13
C PRO A 213 21.43 -16.34 -13.68
N ALA A 214 22.20 -17.12 -12.92
CA ALA A 214 22.63 -16.79 -11.57
C ALA A 214 23.65 -15.63 -11.56
N ARG A 215 23.61 -14.78 -10.53
CA ARG A 215 24.74 -13.91 -10.17
C ARG A 215 25.09 -14.06 -8.71
N SER A 216 26.40 -14.13 -8.54
CA SER A 216 27.17 -14.41 -7.34
C SER A 216 27.07 -13.33 -6.27
N ALA A 217 27.33 -13.79 -5.05
CA ALA A 217 27.52 -13.00 -3.84
C ALA A 217 28.61 -11.93 -4.00
N ALA A 218 28.37 -10.77 -3.38
CA ALA A 218 29.39 -9.77 -3.09
C ALA A 218 29.59 -9.68 -1.58
N SER A 219 30.85 -9.77 -1.20
CA SER A 219 31.41 -9.76 0.15
C SER A 219 31.38 -8.37 0.77
N THR A 220 31.12 -8.33 2.06
CA THR A 220 31.30 -7.18 2.96
C THR A 220 32.79 -6.87 3.16
N PRO A 221 33.15 -5.58 3.34
CA PRO A 221 34.20 -5.27 4.30
C PRO A 221 33.76 -4.30 5.41
N THR A 222 34.36 -4.60 6.55
CA THR A 222 34.42 -4.00 7.88
C THR A 222 34.64 -2.49 7.90
N ALA A 223 33.96 -1.82 8.84
CA ALA A 223 34.19 -0.45 9.24
C ALA A 223 35.40 -0.34 10.18
N ASP A 224 36.22 0.67 9.98
CA ASP A 224 37.13 1.19 11.02
C ASP A 224 36.85 2.68 11.24
N THR A 225 36.50 2.97 12.49
CA THR A 225 36.24 4.28 13.06
C THR A 225 37.55 5.04 13.24
N SER A 226 37.66 6.22 12.65
CA SER A 226 38.56 7.26 13.17
C SER A 226 37.98 8.65 12.97
N THR A 227 37.72 9.29 14.12
CA THR A 227 37.35 10.70 14.27
C THR A 227 38.50 11.61 13.86
N PRO A 228 38.24 12.74 13.17
CA PRO A 228 39.14 13.88 13.33
C PRO A 228 38.41 15.20 13.61
N THR A 229 38.77 15.77 14.75
CA THR A 229 39.16 17.16 15.03
C THR A 229 38.72 18.23 14.05
N SER A 230 37.92 19.16 14.57
CA SER A 230 37.42 20.38 13.93
C SER A 230 38.55 21.37 13.66
N THR A 231 38.71 21.78 12.40
CA THR A 231 39.43 23.02 12.04
C THR A 231 38.42 23.97 11.42
N SER A 232 38.40 25.19 11.95
CA SER A 232 37.50 26.30 11.65
C SER A 232 37.39 26.59 10.15
N ALA A 233 36.17 26.55 9.62
CA ALA A 233 35.81 26.97 8.27
C ALA A 233 35.19 28.38 8.30
N ALA A 234 35.15 29.03 7.13
CA ALA A 234 34.57 30.35 6.94
C ALA A 234 33.14 30.45 7.53
N THR A 235 32.77 31.63 8.02
CA THR A 235 31.49 31.91 8.69
C THR A 235 30.32 31.37 7.86
N GLY A 236 29.61 30.35 8.38
CA GLY A 236 28.46 29.72 7.72
C GLY A 236 28.72 28.37 7.04
N GLU A 237 29.96 27.85 7.04
CA GLU A 237 30.31 26.52 6.52
C GLU A 237 30.61 25.55 7.66
N ILE A 238 29.90 24.43 7.73
CA ILE A 238 30.14 23.35 8.70
C ILE A 238 30.69 22.13 7.98
N ARG A 239 31.84 21.62 8.42
CA ARG A 239 32.46 20.42 7.85
C ARG A 239 31.58 19.21 8.15
N ILE A 240 31.24 18.45 7.11
CA ILE A 240 30.38 17.25 7.21
C ILE A 240 31.14 15.94 7.02
N ALA A 241 32.14 15.87 6.12
CA ALA A 241 32.93 14.65 5.86
C ALA A 241 34.18 14.97 5.02
N ALA A 242 35.06 13.98 4.84
CA ALA A 242 36.06 14.04 3.77
C ALA A 242 35.38 13.81 2.41
N ALA A 243 35.88 14.44 1.35
CA ALA A 243 35.31 14.32 0.01
C ALA A 243 35.31 12.88 -0.53
N GLY A 244 36.31 12.09 -0.13
CA GLY A 244 36.45 10.68 -0.49
C GLY A 244 35.46 9.75 0.21
N ASP A 245 34.82 10.19 1.30
CA ASP A 245 33.86 9.37 2.05
C ASP A 245 32.55 9.17 1.26
N VAL A 246 32.26 10.06 0.31
CA VAL A 246 31.12 9.96 -0.61
C VAL A 246 31.63 9.54 -1.99
N ALA A 247 31.76 8.24 -2.21
CA ALA A 247 32.17 7.69 -3.51
C ALA A 247 31.14 7.99 -4.61
N ALA A 248 31.57 7.89 -5.88
CA ALA A 248 30.68 8.09 -7.02
C ALA A 248 29.48 7.12 -6.98
N GLY A 249 28.27 7.67 -7.09
CA GLY A 249 27.01 6.95 -6.96
C GLY A 249 26.59 6.64 -5.52
N GLN A 250 27.31 7.13 -4.51
CA GLN A 250 26.96 6.97 -3.09
C GLN A 250 26.37 8.27 -2.51
N ALA A 251 25.80 8.15 -1.31
CA ALA A 251 25.23 9.25 -0.56
C ALA A 251 25.68 9.22 0.89
N LEU A 252 25.61 10.37 1.55
CA LEU A 252 25.89 10.56 2.97
C LEU A 252 24.81 11.47 3.57
N THR A 253 24.26 11.07 4.72
CA THR A 253 23.35 11.90 5.51
C THR A 253 24.13 12.73 6.53
N TYR A 254 23.69 13.96 6.79
CA TYR A 254 24.29 14.87 7.75
C TYR A 254 23.22 15.75 8.40
N ALA A 255 23.52 16.37 9.54
CA ALA A 255 22.63 17.35 10.15
C ALA A 255 22.84 18.73 9.51
N ASP A 256 21.76 19.37 9.05
CA ASP A 256 21.79 20.71 8.46
C ASP A 256 22.31 21.73 9.50
N PRO A 257 23.26 22.60 9.11
CA PRO A 257 23.89 23.54 10.05
C PRO A 257 22.96 24.69 10.50
N GLY A 258 21.88 24.97 9.78
CA GLY A 258 20.91 26.02 10.08
C GLY A 258 19.77 25.55 10.97
N ASP A 259 19.12 24.43 10.62
CA ASP A 259 17.91 23.94 11.29
C ASP A 259 18.09 22.62 12.08
N GLY A 260 19.24 21.95 11.93
CA GLY A 260 19.55 20.68 12.59
C GLY A 260 18.82 19.45 12.05
N GLN A 261 17.99 19.60 11.00
CA GLN A 261 17.28 18.49 10.37
C GLN A 261 18.23 17.62 9.54
N THR A 262 17.81 16.39 9.24
CA THR A 262 18.61 15.51 8.38
C THR A 262 18.57 16.00 6.94
N ASP A 263 19.75 16.20 6.38
CA ASP A 263 20.02 16.43 4.97
C ASP A 263 20.79 15.24 4.37
N ILE A 264 20.81 15.16 3.03
CA ILE A 264 21.52 14.13 2.29
C ILE A 264 22.31 14.73 1.14
N VAL A 265 23.59 14.38 1.03
CA VAL A 265 24.45 14.67 -0.12
C VAL A 265 24.67 13.41 -0.95
N VAL A 266 24.61 13.55 -2.28
CA VAL A 266 24.87 12.49 -3.25
C VAL A 266 26.02 12.91 -4.16
N ARG A 267 26.98 12.02 -4.37
CA ARG A 267 27.96 12.18 -5.46
C ARG A 267 27.45 11.42 -6.67
N GLU A 268 27.14 12.13 -7.75
CA GLU A 268 26.75 11.51 -9.01
C GLU A 268 27.92 10.69 -9.61
N PRO A 269 27.63 9.72 -10.49
CA PRO A 269 28.68 8.98 -11.20
C PRO A 269 29.69 9.87 -11.94
N GLY A 270 29.25 11.04 -12.43
CA GLY A 270 30.12 12.05 -13.05
C GLY A 270 30.91 12.92 -12.07
N GLY A 271 30.89 12.62 -10.77
CA GLY A 271 31.65 13.32 -9.72
C GLY A 271 30.96 14.56 -9.13
N ARG A 272 29.92 15.07 -9.78
CA ARG A 272 29.15 16.24 -9.31
C ARG A 272 28.40 15.92 -8.01
N LEU A 273 28.42 16.87 -7.07
CA LEU A 273 27.66 16.78 -5.83
C LEU A 273 26.29 17.47 -5.96
N VAL A 274 25.28 16.84 -5.38
CA VAL A 274 23.96 17.43 -5.14
C VAL A 274 23.54 17.16 -3.70
N ALA A 275 22.81 18.07 -3.10
CA ALA A 275 22.31 17.90 -1.74
C ALA A 275 20.86 18.36 -1.62
N PHE A 276 20.11 17.69 -0.76
CA PHE A 276 18.70 17.94 -0.50
C PHE A 276 18.38 17.72 0.98
N SER A 277 17.27 18.26 1.45
CA SER A 277 16.67 17.79 2.70
C SER A 277 16.36 16.31 2.58
N ALA A 278 16.71 15.54 3.61
CA ALA A 278 16.32 14.14 3.71
C ALA A 278 14.88 13.99 4.25
N ILE A 279 14.16 15.09 4.49
CA ILE A 279 12.80 15.08 5.02
C ILE A 279 11.79 15.02 3.86
N CYS A 280 10.98 13.96 3.83
CA CYS A 280 9.95 13.77 2.82
C CYS A 280 8.89 14.87 2.91
N THR A 281 8.62 15.53 1.78
CA THR A 281 7.65 16.63 1.67
C THR A 281 6.19 16.21 1.78
N HIS A 282 5.91 14.90 1.86
CA HIS A 282 4.57 14.38 2.12
C HIS A 282 4.18 14.53 3.59
N ALA A 283 4.91 13.87 4.50
CA ALA A 283 4.54 13.73 5.90
C ALA A 283 5.74 13.78 6.87
N GLY A 284 6.91 14.22 6.41
CA GLY A 284 8.07 14.50 7.27
C GLY A 284 8.97 13.29 7.60
N CYS A 285 8.75 12.13 7.00
CA CYS A 285 9.63 10.98 7.22
C CYS A 285 11.00 11.15 6.56
N GLU A 286 12.06 10.66 7.18
CA GLU A 286 13.38 10.63 6.57
C GLU A 286 13.42 9.68 5.35
N ILE A 287 14.09 10.11 4.28
CA ILE A 287 14.24 9.36 3.03
C ILE A 287 15.63 8.70 2.93
N ALA A 288 15.72 7.60 2.19
CA ALA A 288 16.99 6.91 1.93
C ALA A 288 17.36 6.94 0.45
N TYR A 289 18.64 7.13 0.14
CA TYR A 289 19.15 7.10 -1.24
C TYR A 289 19.56 5.68 -1.65
N ARG A 290 18.89 5.10 -2.67
CA ARG A 290 19.19 3.77 -3.22
C ARG A 290 19.00 3.77 -4.73
N GLY A 291 20.02 3.30 -5.46
CA GLY A 291 19.93 3.05 -6.90
C GLY A 291 19.66 4.30 -7.75
N GLY A 292 20.13 5.48 -7.33
CA GLY A 292 19.94 6.73 -8.08
C GLY A 292 18.68 7.52 -7.74
N ALA A 293 17.89 7.09 -6.75
CA ALA A 293 16.67 7.75 -6.29
C ALA A 293 16.58 7.80 -4.76
N PHE A 294 15.80 8.74 -4.23
CA PHE A 294 15.45 8.82 -2.82
C PHE A 294 14.10 8.15 -2.58
N HIS A 295 14.00 7.33 -1.53
CA HIS A 295 12.81 6.56 -1.21
C HIS A 295 12.34 6.89 0.20
N CYS A 296 11.07 7.27 0.32
CA CYS A 296 10.42 7.48 1.61
C CYS A 296 9.77 6.16 2.10
N PRO A 297 10.13 5.66 3.29
CA PRO A 297 9.62 4.38 3.77
C PRO A 297 8.16 4.43 4.24
N CYS A 298 7.61 5.62 4.51
CA CYS A 298 6.28 5.76 5.11
C CYS A 298 5.14 5.45 4.14
N HIS A 299 5.11 6.14 3.00
CA HIS A 299 4.00 6.06 2.04
C HIS A 299 4.49 5.86 0.59
N GLY A 300 5.77 5.50 0.42
CA GLY A 300 6.34 5.16 -0.88
C GLY A 300 6.61 6.35 -1.81
N ALA A 301 6.82 7.56 -1.28
CA ALA A 301 7.29 8.67 -2.11
C ALA A 301 8.68 8.37 -2.67
N VAL A 302 8.86 8.60 -3.98
CA VAL A 302 10.11 8.43 -4.71
C VAL A 302 10.51 9.77 -5.31
N TYR A 303 11.77 10.16 -5.13
CA TYR A 303 12.33 11.37 -5.70
C TYR A 303 13.56 11.08 -6.54
N ASN A 304 13.74 11.83 -7.61
CA ASN A 304 14.90 11.76 -8.48
C ASN A 304 16.18 12.11 -7.69
N GLY A 305 17.17 11.22 -7.68
CA GLY A 305 18.41 11.40 -6.91
C GLY A 305 19.30 12.57 -7.36
N ARG A 306 19.08 13.08 -8.58
CA ARG A 306 19.88 14.16 -9.18
C ARG A 306 19.24 15.53 -9.03
N THR A 307 17.91 15.58 -9.02
CA THR A 307 17.14 16.83 -9.11
C THR A 307 16.24 17.09 -7.91
N GLY A 308 15.92 16.06 -7.13
CA GLY A 308 14.97 16.12 -6.01
C GLY A 308 13.51 16.14 -6.43
N ALA A 309 13.22 16.05 -7.75
CA ALA A 309 11.86 16.05 -8.27
C ALA A 309 11.08 14.80 -7.84
N VAL A 310 9.76 14.94 -7.62
CA VAL A 310 8.89 13.80 -7.31
C VAL A 310 8.75 12.92 -8.55
N GLU A 311 9.08 11.64 -8.42
CA GLU A 311 8.95 10.63 -9.48
C GLU A 311 7.84 9.61 -9.20
N GLY A 312 7.38 9.52 -7.95
CA GLY A 312 6.25 8.67 -7.56
C GLY A 312 5.82 8.84 -6.11
N GLY A 313 4.68 8.26 -5.77
CA GLY A 313 4.07 8.33 -4.44
C GLY A 313 3.41 9.68 -4.12
N PRO A 314 2.98 9.89 -2.86
CA PRO A 314 2.04 10.96 -2.51
C PRO A 314 2.68 12.32 -2.22
N ALA A 315 3.98 12.49 -2.49
CA ALA A 315 4.68 13.74 -2.20
C ALA A 315 4.17 14.89 -3.08
N PRO A 316 3.73 16.02 -2.50
CA PRO A 316 3.11 17.10 -3.27
C PRO A 316 4.11 18.00 -4.00
N ARG A 317 5.40 17.95 -3.62
CA ARG A 317 6.45 18.84 -4.15
C ARG A 317 7.85 18.21 -4.09
N PRO A 318 8.81 18.68 -4.91
CA PRO A 318 10.21 18.28 -4.85
C PRO A 318 10.85 18.50 -3.47
N LEU A 319 11.92 17.75 -3.19
CA LEU A 319 12.76 17.96 -2.00
C LEU A 319 13.42 19.34 -2.02
N ASP A 320 13.57 19.92 -0.84
CA ASP A 320 14.25 21.20 -0.66
C ASP A 320 15.74 21.05 -0.97
N ARG A 321 16.27 21.89 -1.84
CA ARG A 321 17.69 21.84 -2.24
C ARG A 321 18.57 22.42 -1.14
N ARG A 322 19.71 21.77 -0.93
CA ARG A 322 20.73 22.17 0.04
C ARG A 322 22.04 22.46 -0.67
N ARG A 323 22.90 23.23 -0.02
CA ARG A 323 24.18 23.64 -0.59
C ARG A 323 25.33 22.97 0.14
N VAL A 324 26.12 22.23 -0.62
CA VAL A 324 27.39 21.65 -0.17
C VAL A 324 28.52 22.14 -1.05
N VAL A 325 29.69 22.35 -0.45
CA VAL A 325 30.91 22.76 -1.16
C VAL A 325 32.04 21.79 -0.83
N GLU A 326 32.83 21.46 -1.85
CA GLU A 326 34.04 20.67 -1.71
C GLU A 326 35.26 21.60 -1.77
N ARG A 327 36.09 21.62 -0.73
CA ARG A 327 37.32 22.42 -0.66
C ARG A 327 38.42 21.65 0.06
N GLY A 328 39.62 21.62 -0.48
CA GLY A 328 40.78 21.00 0.18
C GLY A 328 40.56 19.52 0.53
N GLY A 329 39.79 18.78 -0.26
CA GLY A 329 39.45 17.38 0.00
C GLY A 329 38.42 17.16 1.13
N GLN A 330 37.73 18.21 1.57
CA GLN A 330 36.67 18.16 2.59
C GLN A 330 35.33 18.64 2.01
N LEU A 331 34.23 18.11 2.54
CA LEU A 331 32.87 18.56 2.26
C LEU A 331 32.38 19.45 3.38
N TYR A 332 31.76 20.56 3.01
CA TYR A 332 31.13 21.50 3.93
C TYR A 332 29.66 21.71 3.54
N ALA A 333 28.77 21.64 4.51
CA ALA A 333 27.40 22.14 4.38
C ALA A 333 27.40 23.65 4.60
N VAL A 334 26.65 24.37 3.78
CA VAL A 334 26.50 25.82 3.88
C VAL A 334 25.11 26.11 4.40
N ALA A 335 25.00 26.81 5.52
CA ALA A 335 23.71 27.26 6.03
C ALA A 335 23.03 28.14 4.97
N VAL A 336 21.81 27.77 4.58
CA VAL A 336 20.99 28.49 3.58
C VAL A 336 19.96 29.35 4.29
#